data_AF-A0A7Y0XCC9-F1
#
_entry.id   AF-A0A7Y0XCC9-F1
#
_cell.length_a   1.000
_cell.length_b   1.000
_cell.length_c   1.000
_cell.angle_alpha   90.00
_cell.angle_beta   90.00
_cell.angle_gamma   90.00
#
_symmetry.space_group_name_H-M   'P 1'
#
loop_
_entity.id
_entity.type
_entity.pdbx_description
1 polymer ?
#
loop_
_entity_poly.entity_id
_entity_poly.type
_entity_poly.pdbx_seq_one_letter_code
_entity_poly.pdbx_strand_id
1 'polypeptide(L)'
;YAPVSIGNVSVGFDVLGAAVSPVDGTLLGDRVLVKSGADPFSLKTAGDFVEKLPTEPKENIVYDCWLVFARELDKKGVELKPLE
;
A
#
# COMPACT_ATOMS: atom_id res chain seq x y z
N TYR A 1 4.69 6.31 -4.25
CA TYR A 1 4.42 7.22 -3.12
C TYR A 1 2.94 7.49 -3.12
N ALA A 2 2.27 7.21 -2.00
CA ALA A 2 0.85 7.46 -1.82
C ALA A 2 0.71 8.59 -0.79
N PRO A 3 0.19 9.78 -1.15
CA PRO A 3 0.00 10.88 -0.22
C PRO A 3 -1.15 10.59 0.74
N VAL A 4 -1.14 11.24 1.91
CA VAL A 4 -2.28 11.25 2.83
C VAL A 4 -3.49 11.94 2.15
N SER A 5 -4.69 11.48 2.51
CA SER A 5 -5.95 12.04 2.02
C SER A 5 -6.91 12.38 3.17
N ILE A 6 -7.78 13.36 2.92
CA ILE A 6 -8.92 13.70 3.78
C ILE A 6 -10.18 13.09 3.18
N GLY A 7 -10.88 12.28 3.96
CA GLY A 7 -12.21 11.77 3.61
C GLY A 7 -13.31 12.76 4.00
N ASN A 8 -14.46 12.69 3.31
CA ASN A 8 -15.70 13.44 3.52
C ASN A 8 -15.62 14.96 3.31
N VAL A 9 -14.47 15.59 3.55
CA VAL A 9 -14.26 17.05 3.43
C VAL A 9 -15.37 17.84 4.14
N SER A 10 -15.81 17.31 5.29
CA SER A 10 -16.91 17.81 6.14
C SER A 10 -18.33 17.79 5.56
N VAL A 11 -18.52 17.70 4.23
CA VAL A 11 -19.86 17.84 3.59
C VAL A 11 -20.27 16.70 2.69
N GLY A 12 -19.35 15.82 2.29
CA GLY A 12 -19.59 14.74 1.33
C GLY A 12 -19.35 13.38 1.94
N PHE A 13 -20.15 13.02 2.95
CA PHE A 13 -20.09 11.72 3.61
C PHE A 13 -20.04 10.56 2.59
N ASP A 14 -18.95 9.81 2.61
CA ASP A 14 -18.59 8.68 1.73
C ASP A 14 -18.50 9.00 0.21
N VAL A 15 -18.71 10.25 -0.20
CA VAL A 15 -18.75 10.62 -1.64
C VAL A 15 -17.63 11.57 -2.06
N LEU A 16 -16.94 12.22 -1.10
CA LEU A 16 -15.85 13.16 -1.39
C LEU A 16 -14.56 12.79 -0.67
N GLY A 17 -13.44 13.06 -1.34
CA GLY A 17 -12.11 12.96 -0.76
C GLY A 17 -11.12 13.90 -1.47
N ALA A 18 -10.04 14.24 -0.78
CA ALA A 18 -8.97 15.07 -1.32
C ALA A 18 -7.60 14.55 -0.87
N ALA A 19 -6.68 14.35 -1.82
CA ALA A 19 -5.26 14.14 -1.51
C ALA A 19 -4.62 15.49 -1.15
N VAL A 20 -3.70 15.50 -0.19
CA VAL A 20 -3.03 16.72 0.28
C VAL A 20 -1.52 16.67 0.07
N SER A 21 -0.91 17.83 -0.13
CA SER A 21 0.54 18.01 -0.20
C SER A 21 0.94 19.20 0.67
N PRO A 22 1.91 19.03 1.58
CA PRO A 22 2.49 20.15 2.33
C PRO A 22 3.08 21.23 1.41
N VAL A 23 2.86 22.50 1.76
CA VAL A 23 3.33 23.66 0.98
C VAL A 23 4.85 23.85 1.03
N ASP A 24 5.50 23.30 2.06
CA ASP A 24 6.95 23.30 2.25
C ASP A 24 7.65 22.19 1.42
N GLY A 25 6.89 21.35 0.72
CA GLY A 25 7.40 20.23 -0.08
C GLY A 25 7.75 18.98 0.74
N THR A 26 7.50 18.98 2.05
CA THR A 26 7.68 17.77 2.88
C THR A 26 6.75 16.67 2.40
N LEU A 27 7.23 15.42 2.41
CA LEU A 27 6.42 14.28 2.00
C LEU A 27 5.56 13.81 3.17
N LEU A 28 4.24 13.82 2.96
CA LEU A 28 3.27 13.32 3.92
C LEU A 28 2.51 12.13 3.34
N GLY A 29 3.01 10.92 3.58
CA GLY A 29 2.43 9.67 3.08
C GLY A 29 3.47 8.56 2.93
N ASP A 30 3.03 7.42 2.41
CA ASP A 30 3.81 6.18 2.42
C ASP A 30 4.44 5.85 1.07
N ARG A 31 5.48 5.01 1.10
CA ARG A 31 6.16 4.50 -0.09
C ARG A 31 6.27 2.99 0.00
N VAL A 32 5.89 2.32 -1.09
CA VAL A 32 6.14 0.91 -1.32
C VAL A 32 7.10 0.81 -2.50
N LEU A 33 8.16 0.04 -2.32
CA LEU A 33 9.12 -0.31 -3.35
C LEU A 33 8.96 -1.79 -3.64
N VAL A 34 8.70 -2.13 -4.90
CA VAL A 34 8.53 -3.52 -5.33
C VAL A 34 9.77 -3.96 -6.09
N LYS A 35 10.36 -5.09 -5.70
CA LYS A 35 11.51 -5.72 -6.35
C LYS A 35 11.22 -7.19 -6.64
N SER A 36 12.03 -7.80 -7.49
CA SER A 36 12.02 -9.25 -7.66
C SER A 36 12.50 -9.92 -6.37
N GLY A 37 11.73 -10.89 -5.89
CA GLY A 37 12.03 -11.69 -4.71
C GLY A 37 12.44 -13.12 -5.05
N ALA A 38 12.83 -13.89 -4.03
CA ALA A 38 13.05 -15.33 -4.13
C ALA A 38 11.80 -16.14 -3.75
N ASP A 39 11.04 -15.64 -2.77
CA ASP A 39 9.78 -16.22 -2.31
C ASP A 39 8.58 -15.61 -3.06
N PRO A 40 7.42 -16.30 -3.12
CA PRO A 40 6.22 -15.77 -3.76
C PRO A 40 5.86 -14.36 -3.28
N PHE A 41 6.05 -14.11 -1.98
CA PHE A 41 5.88 -12.80 -1.35
C PHE A 41 6.78 -12.68 -0.13
N SER A 42 7.49 -11.57 -0.03
CA SER A 42 8.21 -11.10 1.14
C SER A 42 7.85 -9.65 1.40
N LEU A 43 7.78 -9.23 2.67
CA LEU A 43 7.48 -7.85 3.04
C LEU A 43 8.49 -7.35 4.07
N LYS A 44 9.20 -6.28 3.73
CA LYS A 44 10.05 -5.53 4.66
C LYS A 44 9.39 -4.21 4.98
N THR A 45 9.17 -3.95 6.27
CA THR A 45 8.58 -2.71 6.77
C THR A 45 9.66 -1.83 7.40
N ALA A 46 9.53 -0.51 7.22
CA ALA A 46 10.46 0.47 7.76
C ALA A 46 9.74 1.82 7.93
N GLY A 47 10.32 2.71 8.73
CA GLY A 47 9.79 4.05 9.00
C GLY A 47 9.32 4.24 10.44
N ASP A 48 8.90 5.46 10.75
CA ASP A 48 8.67 5.93 12.13
C ASP A 48 7.53 5.20 12.87
N PHE A 49 6.62 4.56 12.14
CA PHE A 49 5.47 3.86 12.69
C PHE A 49 5.54 2.34 12.53
N VAL A 50 6.71 1.78 12.19
CA VAL A 50 6.88 0.34 11.93
C VAL A 50 6.42 -0.54 13.10
N GLU A 51 6.63 -0.09 14.33
CA GLU A 51 6.25 -0.82 15.55
C GLU A 51 4.73 -0.97 15.74
N LYS A 52 3.93 -0.19 15.00
CA LYS A 52 2.47 -0.25 15.05
C LYS A 52 1.88 -1.22 14.02
N LEU A 53 2.70 -1.78 13.14
CA LEU A 53 2.26 -2.73 12.12
C LEU A 53 2.10 -4.13 12.73
N PRO A 54 1.25 -4.99 12.14
CA PRO A 54 1.16 -6.39 12.55
C PRO A 54 2.53 -7.08 12.45
N THR A 55 2.84 -7.93 13.43
CA THR A 55 4.09 -8.70 13.45
C THR A 55 4.08 -9.79 12.38
N GLU A 56 2.92 -10.37 12.08
CA GLU A 56 2.74 -11.37 11.03
C GLU A 56 2.54 -10.67 9.68
N PRO A 57 3.44 -10.87 8.68
CA PRO A 57 3.33 -10.21 7.38
C PRO A 57 2.02 -10.45 6.65
N LYS A 58 1.36 -11.60 6.88
CA LYS A 58 0.07 -11.92 6.26
C LYS A 58 -1.12 -11.14 6.82
N GLU A 59 -0.96 -10.49 7.96
CA GLU A 59 -1.98 -9.59 8.54
C GLU A 59 -1.80 -8.14 8.07
N ASN A 60 -0.73 -7.84 7.32
CA ASN A 60 -0.49 -6.51 6.78
C ASN A 60 -1.34 -6.24 5.53
N ILE A 61 -1.95 -5.06 5.45
CA ILE A 61 -2.78 -4.65 4.30
C ILE A 61 -2.07 -4.73 2.94
N VAL A 62 -0.74 -4.61 2.90
CA VAL A 62 0.05 -4.75 1.67
C VAL A 62 0.01 -6.20 1.16
N TYR A 63 -0.06 -7.18 2.06
CA TYR A 63 -0.24 -8.58 1.68
C TYR A 63 -1.62 -8.82 1.06
N ASP A 64 -2.68 -8.25 1.63
CA ASP A 64 -4.03 -8.33 1.04
C ASP A 64 -4.07 -7.70 -0.35
N CYS A 65 -3.38 -6.57 -0.54
CA CYS A 65 -3.23 -5.93 -1.85
C CYS A 65 -2.54 -6.86 -2.86
N TRP A 66 -1.47 -7.56 -2.43
CA TRP A 66 -0.78 -8.53 -3.28
C TRP A 66 -1.67 -9.71 -3.65
N LEU A 67 -2.46 -10.26 -2.72
CA LEU A 67 -3.43 -11.32 -2.99
C LEU A 67 -4.47 -10.91 -4.04
N VAL A 68 -5.02 -9.69 -3.90
CA VAL A 68 -5.97 -9.15 -4.88
C VAL A 68 -5.29 -8.97 -6.23
N PHE A 69 -4.08 -8.42 -6.27
CA PHE A 69 -3.33 -8.24 -7.50
C PHE A 69 -3.03 -9.57 -8.20
N ALA A 70 -2.59 -10.58 -7.45
CA ALA A 70 -2.37 -11.95 -7.93
C ALA A 70 -3.63 -12.54 -8.57
N ARG A 71 -4.78 -12.42 -7.89
CA ARG A 71 -6.08 -12.86 -8.42
C ARG A 71 -6.44 -12.16 -9.72
N GLU A 72 -6.21 -10.85 -9.84
CA GLU A 72 -6.51 -10.11 -11.06
C GLU A 72 -5.53 -10.40 -12.21
N LEU A 73 -4.28 -10.78 -11.92
CA LEU A 73 -3.34 -11.25 -12.94
C LEU A 73 -3.71 -12.64 -13.48
N ASP A 74 -4.10 -13.55 -12.60
CA ASP A 74 -4.55 -14.90 -12.96
C ASP A 74 -5.74 -14.86 -13.92
N LYS A 75 -6.74 -14.01 -13.63
CA LYS A 75 -7.87 -13.75 -14.55
C LYS A 75 -7.46 -13.24 -15.93
N LYS A 76 -6.28 -12.64 -16.04
CA LYS A 76 -5.71 -12.11 -17.29
C LYS A 76 -4.73 -13.08 -17.95
N GLY A 77 -4.50 -14.27 -17.36
CA GLY A 77 -3.51 -15.24 -17.83
C GLY A 77 -2.07 -14.72 -17.71
N VAL A 78 -1.80 -13.77 -16.80
CA VAL A 78 -0.47 -13.22 -16.56
C VAL A 78 0.14 -13.91 -15.36
N GLU A 79 1.34 -14.47 -15.53
CA GLU A 79 2.06 -15.12 -14.44
C GLU A 79 2.45 -14.11 -13.35
N LEU A 80 2.14 -14.46 -12.10
CA LEU A 80 2.57 -13.70 -10.93
C LEU A 80 4.06 -13.96 -10.67
N LYS A 81 4.83 -12.89 -10.58
CA LYS A 81 6.26 -12.98 -10.25
C LYS A 81 6.47 -13.02 -8.73
N PRO A 82 7.50 -13.70 -8.23
CA PRO A 82 8.00 -13.56 -6.87
C PRO A 82 8.43 -12.11 -6.58
N LEU A 83 7.96 -11.52 -5.48
CA LEU A 83 8.20 -10.11 -5.14
C LEU A 83 8.65 -9.94 -3.68
N GLU A 84 9.48 -8.91 -3.47
CA GLU A 84 9.84 -8.31 -2.17
C GLU A 84 9.49 -6.81 -2.16
#